data_AF-A0A3C1LW04-F1
#
_entry.id   AF-A0A3C1LW04-F1
#
_cell.length_a   1.000
_cell.length_b   1.000
_cell.length_c   1.000
_cell.angle_alpha   90.00
_cell.angle_beta   90.00
_cell.angle_gamma   90.00
#
_symmetry.space_group_name_H-M   'P 1'
#
loop_
_entity.id
_entity.type
_entity.pdbx_description
1 polymer ?
#
loop_
_entity_poly.entity_id
_entity_poly.type
_entity_poly.pdbx_seq_one_letter_code
_entity_poly.pdbx_strand_id
1 'polypeptide(L)'
;MDRKFLDDRLKELGVYSEYYHRLELKTLAASLNYDDKLNCILTGYWDGVRRLVAITDTKIIVIASGVMTETNLMVIKRTAVTSWKFNRKFLLSSAEIEAGGKKYVFAQTQGGREKLFNWAMEQPIREYEE
;
A
#
# COMPACT_ATOMS: atom_id res chain seq x y z
N MET A 1 11.12 4.94 11.47
CA MET A 1 10.34 3.95 12.23
C MET A 1 11.17 2.69 12.45
N ASP A 2 11.08 2.02 13.61
CA ASP A 2 11.80 0.75 13.86
C ASP A 2 11.20 -0.40 13.01
N ARG A 3 12.06 -1.27 12.47
CA ARG A 3 11.67 -2.49 11.75
C ARG A 3 10.75 -3.36 12.59
N LYS A 4 10.98 -3.42 13.91
CA LYS A 4 10.15 -4.18 14.85
C LYS A 4 8.68 -3.73 14.84
N PHE A 5 8.43 -2.42 14.82
CA PHE A 5 7.06 -1.88 14.78
C PHE A 5 6.34 -2.29 13.50
N LEU A 6 7.03 -2.20 12.35
CA LEU A 6 6.46 -2.65 11.08
C LEU A 6 6.13 -4.14 11.12
N ASP A 7 7.03 -4.96 11.65
CA ASP A 7 6.84 -6.40 11.75
C ASP A 7 5.64 -6.77 12.63
N ASP A 8 5.50 -6.12 13.79
CA ASP A 8 4.36 -6.32 14.68
C ASP A 8 3.05 -5.88 14.01
N ARG A 9 3.05 -4.75 13.29
CA ARG A 9 1.88 -4.31 12.54
C ARG A 9 1.52 -5.25 11.40
N LEU A 10 2.50 -5.83 10.70
CA LEU A 10 2.24 -6.86 9.68
C LEU A 10 1.65 -8.15 10.29
N LYS A 11 2.02 -8.50 11.53
CA LYS A 11 1.39 -9.63 12.25
C LYS A 11 -0.06 -9.34 12.59
N GLU A 12 -0.36 -8.13 13.08
CA GLU A 12 -1.73 -7.69 13.37
C GLU A 12 -2.63 -7.71 12.13
N LEU A 13 -2.08 -7.35 10.97
CA LEU A 13 -2.79 -7.42 9.68
C LEU A 13 -2.92 -8.86 9.13
N GLY A 14 -2.29 -9.84 9.77
CA GLY A 14 -2.28 -11.23 9.33
C GLY A 14 -1.49 -11.47 8.04
N VAL A 15 -0.51 -10.61 7.73
CA VAL A 15 0.23 -10.60 6.44
C VAL A 15 1.72 -10.85 6.61
N TYR A 16 2.20 -10.97 7.84
CA TYR A 16 3.62 -11.05 8.14
C TYR A 16 4.37 -12.07 7.29
N SER A 17 3.90 -13.33 7.24
CA SER A 17 4.53 -14.41 6.48
C SER A 17 4.65 -14.14 4.97
N GLU A 18 3.71 -13.38 4.39
CA GLU A 18 3.70 -13.05 2.96
C GLU A 18 4.68 -11.93 2.59
N TYR A 19 5.03 -11.06 3.54
CA TYR A 19 5.74 -9.81 3.25
C TYR A 19 7.08 -9.67 3.98
N TYR A 20 7.34 -10.34 5.09
CA TYR A 20 8.53 -10.07 5.93
C TYR A 20 9.87 -10.13 5.17
N HIS A 21 9.96 -10.94 4.12
CA HIS A 21 11.16 -11.14 3.29
C HIS A 21 11.30 -10.13 2.12
N ARG A 22 10.31 -9.25 1.92
CA ARG A 22 10.27 -8.28 0.81
C ARG A 22 11.27 -7.15 1.04
N LEU A 23 12.10 -6.87 0.04
CA LEU A 23 13.13 -5.82 0.08
C LEU A 23 12.51 -4.42 0.21
N GLU A 24 11.31 -4.25 -0.34
CA GLU A 24 10.52 -3.02 -0.33
C GLU A 24 10.15 -2.58 1.09
N LEU A 25 10.13 -3.51 2.06
CA LEU A 25 9.76 -3.15 3.42
C LEU A 25 10.80 -2.26 4.12
N LYS A 26 12.07 -2.31 3.70
CA LYS A 26 13.09 -1.38 4.23
C LYS A 26 12.75 0.05 3.82
N THR A 27 12.43 0.25 2.55
CA THR A 27 11.99 1.54 2.01
C THR A 27 10.67 1.97 2.65
N LEU A 28 9.73 1.05 2.84
CA LEU A 28 8.47 1.35 3.53
C LEU A 28 8.71 1.85 4.95
N ALA A 29 9.54 1.15 5.74
CA ALA A 29 9.85 1.54 7.12
C ALA A 29 10.53 2.93 7.21
N ALA A 30 11.33 3.29 6.20
CA ALA A 30 11.95 4.61 6.10
C ALA A 30 10.96 5.72 5.70
N SER A 31 9.85 5.36 5.05
CA SER A 31 8.87 6.31 4.50
C SER A 31 7.66 6.56 5.41
N LEU A 32 7.52 5.72 6.45
CA LEU A 32 6.48 5.85 7.46
C LEU A 32 6.92 6.82 8.56
N ASN A 33 6.05 7.77 8.87
CA ASN A 33 6.21 8.63 10.04
C ASN A 33 6.03 7.81 11.31
N TYR A 34 6.51 8.32 12.45
CA TYR A 34 6.43 7.61 13.73
C TYR A 34 4.98 7.26 14.11
N ASP A 35 4.04 8.15 13.82
CA ASP A 35 2.62 7.99 14.13
C ASP A 35 1.79 7.42 12.97
N ASP A 36 2.40 7.07 11.83
CA ASP A 36 1.65 6.52 10.70
C ASP A 36 1.16 5.10 11.05
N LYS A 37 -0.15 4.87 10.89
CA LYS A 37 -0.74 3.56 11.09
C LYS A 37 -0.90 2.84 9.77
N LEU A 38 -0.11 1.79 9.54
CA LEU A 38 -0.27 0.92 8.38
C LEU A 38 -1.59 0.13 8.50
N ASN A 39 -2.50 0.30 7.53
CA ASN A 39 -3.83 -0.32 7.53
C ASN A 39 -3.95 -1.47 6.53
N CYS A 40 -3.22 -1.42 5.42
CA CYS A 40 -3.20 -2.50 4.44
C CYS A 40 -1.88 -2.54 3.68
N ILE A 41 -1.51 -3.75 3.25
CA ILE A 41 -0.44 -3.97 2.29
C ILE A 41 -0.93 -4.93 1.20
N LEU A 42 -0.62 -4.61 -0.05
CA LEU A 42 -0.87 -5.46 -1.20
C LEU A 42 0.29 -5.35 -2.19
N THR A 43 0.37 -6.28 -3.13
CA THR A 43 1.22 -6.09 -4.32
C THR A 43 0.38 -6.10 -5.57
N GLY A 44 0.81 -5.38 -6.60
CA GLY A 44 0.23 -5.50 -7.93
C GLY A 44 1.18 -4.96 -8.99
N TYR A 45 0.90 -5.27 -10.25
CA TYR A 45 1.59 -4.69 -11.38
C TYR A 45 0.92 -3.38 -11.77
N TRP A 46 1.72 -2.35 -11.94
CA TRP A 46 1.31 -1.11 -12.57
C TRP A 46 2.41 -0.78 -13.60
N ASP A 47 2.08 -0.25 -14.77
CA ASP A 47 3.09 0.15 -15.77
C ASP A 47 4.24 -0.87 -16.00
N GLY A 48 3.90 -2.16 -16.13
CA GLY A 48 4.86 -3.27 -16.32
C GLY A 48 5.71 -3.67 -15.11
N VAL A 49 5.67 -2.91 -14.00
CA VAL A 49 6.52 -3.12 -12.82
C VAL A 49 5.68 -3.59 -11.64
N ARG A 50 6.14 -4.65 -10.96
CA ARG A 50 5.54 -5.10 -9.69
C ARG A 50 5.79 -4.03 -8.63
N ARG A 51 4.75 -3.65 -7.89
CA ARG A 51 4.84 -2.67 -6.82
C ARG A 51 4.19 -3.18 -5.54
N LEU A 52 4.80 -2.82 -4.42
CA LEU A 52 4.19 -2.91 -3.10
C LEU A 52 3.36 -1.65 -2.89
N VAL A 53 2.12 -1.82 -2.45
CA VAL A 53 1.21 -0.73 -2.12
C VAL A 53 0.87 -0.85 -0.65
N ALA A 54 1.24 0.16 0.13
CA ALA A 54 0.97 0.27 1.55
C ALA A 54 -0.02 1.42 1.78
N ILE A 55 -1.12 1.14 2.46
CA ILE A 55 -2.17 2.12 2.77
C ILE A 55 -2.06 2.45 4.25
N THR A 56 -1.83 3.72 4.58
CA THR A 56 -1.84 4.23 5.95
C THR A 56 -3.07 5.09 6.22
N ASP A 57 -3.17 5.63 7.43
CA ASP A 57 -4.14 6.64 7.84
C ASP A 57 -3.91 8.01 7.19
N THR A 58 -2.69 8.32 6.75
CA THR A 58 -2.28 9.64 6.19
C THR A 58 -2.00 9.62 4.69
N LYS A 59 -1.41 8.54 4.17
CA LYS A 59 -0.93 8.41 2.78
C LYS A 59 -1.01 6.98 2.25
N ILE A 60 -0.94 6.84 0.94
CA ILE A 60 -0.72 5.57 0.26
C ILE A 60 0.69 5.61 -0.33
N ILE A 61 1.52 4.65 0.05
CA ILE A 61 2.92 4.54 -0.36
C ILE A 61 3.02 3.40 -1.37
N VAL A 62 3.54 3.71 -2.55
CA VAL A 62 3.72 2.78 -3.66
C VAL A 62 5.21 2.64 -3.91
N ILE A 63 5.73 1.41 -3.79
CA ILE A 63 7.17 1.11 -3.90
C ILE A 63 7.37 0.10 -5.02
N ALA A 64 8.18 0.45 -6.03
CA ALA A 64 8.52 -0.48 -7.10
C ALA A 64 9.47 -1.60 -6.61
N SER A 65 9.17 -2.83 -7.00
CA SER A 65 9.98 -4.02 -6.74
C SER A 65 11.17 -4.08 -7.69
N GLY A 66 12.37 -4.32 -7.17
CA GLY A 66 13.50 -4.82 -7.96
C GLY A 66 14.49 -3.79 -8.54
N VAL A 67 14.38 -2.49 -8.23
CA VAL A 67 15.38 -1.49 -8.69
C VAL A 67 15.91 -0.68 -7.51
N MET A 68 17.23 -0.49 -7.42
CA MET A 68 17.93 0.30 -6.38
C MET A 68 18.06 1.79 -6.76
N THR A 69 17.06 2.38 -7.40
CA THR A 69 17.07 3.82 -7.75
C THR A 69 16.13 4.63 -6.85
N GLU A 70 16.46 5.89 -6.61
CA GLU A 70 15.69 6.81 -5.74
C GLU A 70 14.27 7.10 -6.27
N THR A 71 13.99 6.84 -7.55
CA THR A 71 12.70 7.04 -8.22
C THR A 71 11.63 5.96 -7.97
N ASN A 72 11.88 5.01 -7.06
CA ASN A 72 11.01 3.86 -6.85
C ASN A 72 9.87 4.07 -5.85
N LEU A 73 9.73 5.28 -5.29
CA LEU A 73 8.73 5.60 -4.29
C LEU A 73 7.75 6.66 -4.80
N MET A 74 6.47 6.37 -4.69
CA MET A 74 5.37 7.30 -4.95
C MET A 74 4.49 7.40 -3.72
N VAL A 75 4.15 8.62 -3.34
CA VAL A 75 3.24 8.91 -2.24
C VAL A 75 1.97 9.56 -2.80
N ILE A 76 0.82 9.01 -2.43
CA ILE A 76 -0.50 9.55 -2.75
C ILE A 76 -1.12 10.01 -1.43
N LYS A 77 -1.43 11.30 -1.28
CA LYS A 77 -2.11 11.82 -0.09
C LYS A 77 -3.49 11.17 0.03
N ARG A 78 -3.84 10.64 1.22
CA ARG A 78 -5.17 10.03 1.45
C ARG A 78 -6.30 11.02 1.23
N THR A 79 -6.08 12.29 1.60
CA THR A 79 -7.01 13.40 1.37
C THR A 79 -7.30 13.68 -0.11
N ALA A 80 -6.41 13.27 -1.01
CA ALA A 80 -6.60 13.43 -2.44
C ALA A 80 -7.40 12.28 -3.08
N VAL A 81 -7.66 11.19 -2.34
CA VAL A 81 -8.38 10.01 -2.84
C VAL A 81 -9.87 10.32 -2.93
N THR A 82 -10.43 10.18 -4.12
CA THR A 82 -11.86 10.44 -4.39
C THR A 82 -12.68 9.17 -4.54
N SER A 83 -12.05 8.08 -5.00
CA SER A 83 -12.71 6.78 -5.14
C SER A 83 -11.71 5.63 -5.07
N TRP A 84 -12.20 4.45 -4.73
CA TRP A 84 -11.43 3.21 -4.78
C TRP A 84 -12.32 2.03 -5.15
N LYS A 85 -11.70 1.01 -5.74
CA LYS A 85 -12.40 -0.21 -6.12
C LYS A 85 -11.45 -1.40 -6.09
N PHE A 86 -11.91 -2.51 -5.52
CA PHE A 86 -11.23 -3.78 -5.68
C PHE A 86 -12.05 -4.66 -6.61
N ASN A 87 -11.48 -5.08 -7.74
CA ASN A 87 -12.16 -6.01 -8.64
C ASN A 87 -11.58 -7.41 -8.41
N ARG A 88 -12.41 -8.30 -7.90
CA ARG A 88 -12.07 -9.72 -7.80
C ARG A 88 -12.45 -10.43 -9.10
N LYS A 89 -11.45 -10.87 -9.88
CA LYS A 89 -11.67 -11.86 -10.94
C LYS A 89 -10.97 -13.16 -10.56
N PHE A 90 -11.55 -14.27 -10.99
CA PHE A 90 -11.17 -15.65 -10.62
C PHE A 90 -9.67 -15.93 -10.72
N LEU A 91 -8.95 -15.28 -11.66
CA LEU A 91 -7.50 -15.40 -11.84
C LEU A 91 -6.73 -14.08 -11.82
N LEU A 92 -7.41 -12.92 -11.87
CA LEU A 92 -6.77 -11.61 -12.05
C LEU A 92 -7.49 -10.55 -11.23
N SER A 93 -7.14 -10.43 -9.95
CA SER A 93 -7.68 -9.35 -9.10
C SER A 93 -6.98 -8.02 -9.40
N SER A 94 -7.66 -6.89 -9.20
CA SER A 94 -7.06 -5.56 -9.29
C SER A 94 -7.55 -4.64 -8.18
N ALA A 95 -6.69 -3.71 -7.78
CA ALA A 95 -7.03 -2.58 -6.92
C ALA A 95 -6.92 -1.29 -7.73
N GLU A 96 -7.98 -0.48 -7.71
CA GLU A 96 -8.08 0.80 -8.38
C GLU A 96 -8.23 1.90 -7.33
N ILE A 97 -7.50 3.00 -7.52
CA ILE A 97 -7.53 4.18 -6.64
C ILE A 97 -7.56 5.41 -7.54
N GLU A 98 -8.56 6.26 -7.39
CA GLU A 98 -8.57 7.59 -7.99
C GLU A 98 -8.15 8.62 -6.95
N ALA A 99 -7.12 9.40 -7.29
CA ALA A 99 -6.63 10.46 -6.44
C ALA A 99 -6.08 11.62 -7.25
N GLY A 100 -6.40 12.85 -6.86
CA GLY A 100 -5.89 14.07 -7.52
C GLY A 100 -6.13 14.10 -9.03
N GLY A 101 -7.29 13.59 -9.50
CA GLY A 101 -7.64 13.50 -10.91
C GLY A 101 -6.90 12.41 -11.71
N LYS A 102 -6.09 11.56 -11.05
CA LYS A 102 -5.40 10.44 -11.68
C LYS A 102 -5.98 9.11 -11.21
N LYS A 103 -6.00 8.13 -12.10
CA LYS A 103 -6.42 6.76 -11.81
C LYS A 103 -5.21 5.82 -11.74
N TYR A 104 -5.03 5.18 -10.60
CA TYR A 104 -3.99 4.19 -10.34
C TYR A 104 -4.62 2.80 -10.36
N VAL A 105 -4.10 1.90 -11.20
CA VAL A 105 -4.61 0.53 -11.33
C VAL A 105 -3.46 -0.44 -11.08
N PHE A 106 -3.57 -1.17 -9.96
CA PHE A 106 -2.67 -2.24 -9.59
C PHE A 106 -3.32 -3.56 -9.99
N ALA A 107 -2.83 -4.17 -11.08
CA ALA A 107 -3.33 -5.43 -11.60
C ALA A 107 -2.67 -6.64 -10.93
N GLN A 108 -3.28 -7.81 -11.05
CA GLN A 108 -2.80 -9.08 -10.47
C GLN A 108 -2.50 -8.98 -8.97
N THR A 109 -3.41 -8.34 -8.23
CA THR A 109 -3.31 -8.29 -6.77
C THR A 109 -3.64 -9.65 -6.15
N GLN A 110 -3.16 -9.90 -4.93
CA GLN A 110 -3.45 -11.15 -4.25
C GLN A 110 -4.96 -11.28 -3.99
N GLY A 111 -5.52 -12.44 -4.35
CA GLY A 111 -6.89 -12.80 -3.97
C GLY A 111 -7.07 -12.77 -2.45
N GLY A 112 -8.26 -12.38 -1.98
CA GLY A 112 -8.56 -12.30 -0.54
C GLY A 112 -8.15 -10.99 0.14
N ARG A 113 -7.44 -10.08 -0.55
CA ARG A 113 -7.07 -8.77 -0.02
C ARG A 113 -8.19 -7.73 -0.07
N GLU A 114 -9.28 -8.02 -0.77
CA GLU A 114 -10.42 -7.13 -0.95
C GLU A 114 -10.98 -6.57 0.37
N LYS A 115 -11.27 -7.45 1.34
CA LYS A 115 -11.83 -7.01 2.64
C LYS A 115 -10.88 -6.07 3.37
N LEU A 116 -9.59 -6.40 3.40
CA LEU A 116 -8.58 -5.59 4.07
C LEU A 116 -8.34 -4.26 3.35
N PHE A 117 -8.33 -4.28 2.02
CA PHE A 117 -8.20 -3.09 1.19
C PHE A 117 -9.37 -2.13 1.42
N ASN A 118 -10.61 -2.61 1.30
CA ASN A 118 -11.79 -1.77 1.51
C ASN A 118 -11.83 -1.22 2.95
N TRP A 119 -11.60 -2.07 3.96
CA TRP A 119 -11.52 -1.64 5.35
C TRP A 119 -10.46 -0.55 5.59
N ALA A 120 -9.28 -0.70 4.97
CA ALA A 120 -8.21 0.29 5.08
C ALA A 120 -8.56 1.60 4.39
N MET A 121 -9.26 1.54 3.26
CA MET A 121 -9.72 2.74 2.56
C MET A 121 -10.83 3.47 3.32
N GLU A 122 -11.64 2.76 4.10
CA GLU A 122 -12.69 3.32 4.98
C GLU A 122 -12.17 3.87 6.31
N GLN A 123 -10.92 3.60 6.70
CA GLN A 123 -10.37 4.13 7.94
C GLN A 123 -10.31 5.67 7.92
N PRO A 124 -10.55 6.33 9.08
CA PRO A 124 -10.45 7.78 9.19
C PRO A 124 -9.13 8.30 8.65
N ILE A 125 -9.21 9.37 7.85
CA ILE A 125 -8.04 10.04 7.31
C ILE A 125 -7.52 10.99 8.37
N ARG A 126 -6.26 10.81 8.77
CA ARG A 126 -5.56 11.77 9.61
C ARG A 126 -4.92 12.81 8.70
N GLU A 127 -5.24 14.07 8.91
CA GLU A 127 -4.53 15.15 8.25
C GLU A 127 -3.11 15.22 8.81
N TYR A 128 -2.14 15.20 7.91
CA TYR A 128 -0.74 15.39 8.24
C TYR A 128 -0.30 16.69 7.57
N GLU A 129 0.02 17.69 8.38
CA GLU A 129 0.73 18.88 7.91
C GLU A 129 2.19 18.46 7.66
N GLU A 130 2.64 18.59 6.40
CA GLU A 130 4.01 18.27 5.97
C GLU A 130 5.06 19.14 6.65
#